data_AF-A0A849A386-F1
#
_entry.id   AF-A0A849A386-F1
#
_cell.length_a   1.000
_cell.length_b   1.000
_cell.length_c   1.000
_cell.angle_alpha   90.00
_cell.angle_beta   90.00
_cell.angle_gamma   90.00
#
_symmetry.space_group_name_H-M   'P 1'
#
loop_
_entity.id
_entity.type
_entity.pdbx_description
1 polymer ?
#
loop_
_entity_poly.entity_id
_entity_poly.type
_entity_poly.pdbx_seq_one_letter_code
_entity_poly.pdbx_strand_id
1 'polypeptide(L)'
;MSSPDPSGAAADRPLLDLSTAERAAKRSDMAVWSLGHLPICWAALGAGTAVLAVVGGLVTGWYAVWGTLIGGAIVGLFFTVSAVIIARVGACNPKRIMAAALATYVLKIVALGVVLTVMPRDGWVDTRYLAGSVGLGLFCWLGAHMRYVWTSKIFYVDPS
;
A
#
# COMPACT_ATOMS: atom_id res chain seq x y z
N MET A 1 35.30 -10.16 -57.67
CA MET A 1 34.36 -9.35 -56.88
C MET A 1 33.74 -10.30 -55.86
N SER A 2 34.44 -10.47 -54.72
CA SER A 2 34.15 -11.52 -53.74
C SER A 2 33.00 -11.06 -52.83
N SER A 3 31.94 -11.86 -52.77
CA SER A 3 30.82 -11.62 -51.85
C SER A 3 31.30 -11.67 -50.40
N PRO A 4 30.89 -10.74 -49.53
CA PRO A 4 31.22 -10.78 -48.11
C PRO A 4 30.53 -11.97 -47.45
N ASP A 5 31.30 -12.74 -46.69
CA ASP A 5 30.86 -13.91 -45.92
C ASP A 5 29.93 -13.47 -44.78
N PRO A 6 28.65 -13.89 -44.76
CA PRO A 6 27.69 -13.52 -43.73
C PRO A 6 27.92 -14.26 -42.39
N SER A 7 28.84 -15.22 -42.33
CA SER A 7 29.05 -16.06 -41.14
C SER A 7 29.78 -15.37 -39.99
N GLY A 8 30.51 -14.27 -40.25
CA GLY A 8 31.24 -13.52 -39.22
C GLY A 8 30.37 -12.65 -38.31
N ALA A 9 29.15 -12.28 -38.73
CA ALA A 9 28.27 -11.37 -37.98
C ALA A 9 27.38 -12.09 -36.93
N ALA A 10 27.33 -13.43 -36.96
CA ALA A 10 26.52 -14.21 -36.03
C ALA A 10 27.28 -14.60 -34.75
N ALA A 11 28.61 -14.61 -34.79
CA ALA A 11 29.46 -15.12 -33.71
C ALA A 11 29.67 -14.12 -32.56
N ASP A 12 29.31 -12.85 -32.73
CA ASP A 12 29.55 -11.76 -31.76
C ASP A 12 28.26 -11.19 -31.15
N ARG A 13 27.13 -11.91 -31.30
CA ARG A 13 25.95 -11.62 -30.48
C ARG A 13 26.26 -12.18 -29.09
N PRO A 14 26.36 -11.36 -28.02
CA PRO A 14 26.37 -11.92 -26.68
C PRO A 14 25.14 -12.83 -26.60
N LEU A 15 25.35 -14.13 -26.36
CA LEU A 15 24.26 -15.08 -26.09
C LEU A 15 23.39 -14.41 -25.03
N LEU A 16 22.25 -13.85 -25.46
CA LEU A 16 21.32 -13.13 -24.60
C LEU A 16 21.05 -14.06 -23.44
N ASP A 17 21.55 -13.70 -22.26
CA ASP A 17 21.50 -14.59 -21.11
C ASP A 17 20.06 -14.66 -20.62
N LEU A 18 19.29 -15.55 -21.25
CA LEU A 18 17.88 -15.80 -20.97
C LEU A 18 17.70 -16.18 -19.48
N SER A 19 18.72 -16.75 -18.85
CA SER A 19 18.68 -17.08 -17.43
C SER A 19 18.70 -15.83 -16.53
N THR A 20 19.32 -14.72 -16.99
CA THR A 20 19.27 -13.44 -16.27
C THR A 20 17.96 -12.70 -16.50
N ALA A 21 17.43 -12.75 -17.73
CA ALA A 21 16.10 -12.25 -18.07
C ALA A 21 15.01 -12.97 -17.25
N GLU A 22 15.05 -14.30 -17.20
CA GLU A 22 14.11 -15.13 -16.45
C GLU A 22 14.21 -14.89 -14.93
N ARG A 23 15.43 -14.76 -14.39
CA ARG A 23 15.64 -14.39 -12.98
C ARG A 23 15.12 -12.99 -12.66
N ALA A 24 15.23 -12.04 -13.59
CA ALA A 24 14.69 -10.70 -13.45
C ALA A 24 13.15 -10.68 -13.50
N ALA A 25 12.54 -11.43 -14.42
CA ALA A 25 11.09 -11.58 -14.55
C ALA A 25 10.47 -12.24 -13.30
N LYS A 26 11.10 -13.29 -12.76
CA LYS A 26 10.64 -13.94 -11.53
C LYS A 26 10.73 -12.99 -10.32
N ARG A 27 11.74 -12.12 -10.29
CA ARG A 27 11.92 -11.12 -9.23
C ARG A 27 10.90 -9.97 -9.34
N SER A 28 10.55 -9.54 -10.56
CA SER A 28 9.53 -8.49 -10.75
C SER A 28 8.14 -8.99 -10.38
N ASP A 29 7.78 -10.22 -10.74
CA ASP A 29 6.48 -10.79 -10.38
C ASP A 29 6.32 -10.92 -8.85
N MET A 30 7.39 -11.35 -8.15
CA MET A 30 7.40 -11.34 -6.68
C MET A 30 7.39 -9.92 -6.08
N ALA A 31 7.93 -8.93 -6.79
CA ALA A 31 7.92 -7.54 -6.35
C ALA A 31 6.53 -6.88 -6.52
N VAL A 32 5.76 -7.23 -7.55
CA VAL A 32 4.40 -6.70 -7.79
C VAL A 32 3.46 -7.04 -6.63
N TRP A 33 3.61 -8.24 -6.06
CA TRP A 33 2.80 -8.69 -4.92
C TRP A 33 3.46 -8.40 -3.56
N SER A 34 4.54 -7.61 -3.55
CA SER A 34 5.28 -7.28 -2.33
C SER A 34 4.53 -6.28 -1.45
N LEU A 35 4.53 -6.56 -0.16
CA LEU A 35 4.02 -5.70 0.90
C LEU A 35 5.07 -4.67 1.38
N GLY A 36 6.12 -4.41 0.58
CA GLY A 36 7.24 -3.54 0.94
C GLY A 36 6.88 -2.07 1.24
N HIS A 37 5.70 -1.59 0.82
CA HIS A 37 5.21 -0.25 1.14
C HIS A 37 4.59 -0.15 2.54
N LEU A 38 4.24 -1.26 3.19
CA LEU A 38 3.57 -1.24 4.49
C LEU A 38 4.41 -0.58 5.60
N PRO A 39 5.71 -0.90 5.77
CA PRO A 39 6.52 -0.29 6.81
C PRO A 39 6.58 1.24 6.72
N ILE A 40 6.76 1.80 5.51
CA ILE A 40 6.80 3.26 5.31
C ILE A 40 5.44 3.91 5.55
N CYS A 41 4.34 3.25 5.15
CA CYS A 41 2.99 3.75 5.38
C CYS A 41 2.63 3.73 6.87
N TRP A 42 2.96 2.65 7.59
CA TRP A 42 2.74 2.55 9.03
C TRP A 42 3.60 3.53 9.82
N ALA A 43 4.85 3.77 9.40
CA ALA A 43 5.71 4.79 10.01
C ALA A 43 5.10 6.20 9.84
N ALA A 44 4.65 6.55 8.64
CA ALA A 44 4.02 7.84 8.37
C ALA A 44 2.71 8.02 9.15
N LEU A 45 1.85 6.99 9.16
CA LEU A 45 0.61 6.98 9.92
C LEU A 45 0.88 7.10 11.44
N GLY A 46 1.83 6.32 11.95
CA GLY A 46 2.21 6.33 13.36
C GLY A 46 2.74 7.70 13.79
N ALA A 47 3.60 8.32 12.98
CA ALA A 47 4.11 9.67 13.23
C ALA A 47 2.98 10.71 13.25
N GLY A 48 2.10 10.71 12.24
CA GLY A 48 0.97 11.63 12.19
C GLY A 48 0.00 11.45 13.37
N THR A 49 -0.29 10.19 13.72
CA THR A 49 -1.15 9.85 14.86
C THR A 49 -0.52 10.29 16.19
N ALA A 50 0.78 10.06 16.38
CA ALA A 50 1.49 10.44 17.59
C ALA A 50 1.50 11.96 17.79
N VAL A 51 1.80 12.73 16.72
CA VAL A 51 1.77 14.20 16.77
C VAL A 51 0.37 14.69 17.14
N LEU A 52 -0.66 14.19 16.47
CA LEU A 52 -2.03 14.61 16.73
C LEU A 52 -2.52 14.20 18.13
N ALA A 53 -2.11 13.02 18.62
CA ALA A 53 -2.42 12.56 19.97
C ALA A 53 -1.77 13.43 21.05
N VAL A 54 -0.50 13.83 20.87
CA VAL A 54 0.18 14.75 21.80
C VAL A 54 -0.50 16.11 21.80
N VAL A 55 -0.75 16.70 20.62
CA VAL A 55 -1.42 18.01 20.51
C VAL A 55 -2.83 17.95 21.11
N GLY A 56 -3.61 16.92 20.78
CA GLY A 56 -4.96 16.74 21.32
C GLY A 56 -4.97 16.51 22.83
N GLY A 57 -4.04 15.69 23.33
CA GLY A 57 -3.88 15.44 24.76
C GLY A 57 -3.57 16.70 25.55
N LEU A 58 -2.75 17.60 25.00
CA LEU A 58 -2.39 18.87 25.65
C LEU A 58 -3.50 19.93 25.58
N VAL A 59 -4.28 19.96 24.49
CA VAL A 59 -5.30 21.01 24.25
C VAL A 59 -6.67 20.64 24.80
N THR A 60 -7.08 19.39 24.66
CA THR A 60 -8.45 18.91 24.97
C THR A 60 -8.46 17.83 26.05
N GLY A 61 -7.31 17.23 26.33
CA GLY A 61 -7.16 16.22 27.38
C GLY A 61 -7.19 14.79 26.86
N TRP A 62 -7.29 13.84 27.80
CA TRP A 62 -7.08 12.42 27.56
C TRP A 62 -8.05 11.77 26.54
N TYR A 63 -9.30 12.26 26.44
CA TYR A 63 -10.27 11.72 25.47
C TYR A 63 -9.87 11.96 24.01
N ALA A 64 -9.11 13.02 23.73
CA ALA A 64 -8.56 13.30 22.41
C ALA A 64 -7.49 12.26 22.00
N VAL A 65 -6.73 11.74 22.97
CA VAL A 65 -5.74 10.66 22.75
C VAL A 65 -6.43 9.39 22.28
N TRP A 66 -7.53 9.01 22.92
CA TRP A 66 -8.30 7.83 22.48
C TRP A 66 -8.95 8.02 21.12
N GLY A 67 -9.55 9.20 20.88
CA GLY A 67 -10.07 9.54 19.56
C GLY A 67 -9.02 9.38 18.46
N THR A 68 -7.83 9.94 18.69
CA THR A 68 -6.72 9.86 17.73
C THR A 68 -6.19 8.46 17.51
N LEU A 69 -5.98 7.68 18.58
CA LEU A 69 -5.50 6.31 18.48
C LEU A 69 -6.49 5.41 17.74
N ILE A 70 -7.79 5.52 18.05
CA ILE A 70 -8.84 4.75 17.37
C ILE A 70 -8.93 5.15 15.90
N GLY A 71 -8.91 6.45 15.58
CA GLY A 71 -8.92 6.92 14.20
C GLY A 71 -7.73 6.40 13.39
N GLY A 72 -6.52 6.48 13.95
CA GLY A 72 -5.30 5.96 13.34
C GLY A 72 -5.36 4.44 13.13
N ALA A 73 -5.86 3.69 14.13
CA ALA A 73 -6.03 2.25 14.03
C ALA A 73 -7.01 1.85 12.91
N ILE A 74 -8.14 2.55 12.77
CA ILE A 74 -9.11 2.31 11.69
C ILE A 74 -8.43 2.44 10.33
N VAL A 75 -7.70 3.54 10.09
CA VAL A 75 -6.99 3.77 8.83
C VAL A 75 -5.96 2.67 8.58
N GLY A 76 -5.08 2.42 9.56
CA GLY A 76 -4.01 1.43 9.41
C GLY A 76 -4.53 0.03 9.11
N LEU A 77 -5.57 -0.42 9.83
CA LEU A 77 -6.22 -1.70 9.60
C LEU A 77 -6.88 -1.76 8.21
N PHE A 78 -7.65 -0.74 7.85
CA PHE A 78 -8.34 -0.70 6.56
C PHE A 78 -7.37 -0.83 5.38
N PHE A 79 -6.31 -0.03 5.39
CA PHE A 79 -5.36 -0.05 4.30
C PHE A 79 -4.51 -1.32 4.28
N THR A 80 -4.11 -1.82 5.46
CA THR A 80 -3.36 -3.08 5.56
C THR A 80 -4.16 -4.28 5.05
N VAL A 81 -5.43 -4.40 5.46
CA VAL A 81 -6.32 -5.48 5.00
C VAL A 81 -6.47 -5.43 3.48
N SER A 82 -6.67 -4.23 2.90
CA SER A 82 -6.72 -4.11 1.43
C SER A 82 -5.41 -4.52 0.75
N ALA A 83 -4.26 -4.06 1.26
CA ALA A 83 -2.97 -4.42 0.68
C ALA A 83 -2.74 -5.94 0.72
N VAL A 84 -3.04 -6.59 1.85
CA VAL A 84 -2.90 -8.04 2.01
C VAL A 84 -3.85 -8.82 1.12
N ILE A 85 -5.12 -8.40 1.01
CA ILE A 85 -6.11 -9.06 0.14
C ILE A 85 -5.67 -8.96 -1.32
N ILE A 86 -5.26 -7.77 -1.78
CA ILE A 86 -4.81 -7.57 -3.16
C ILE A 86 -3.56 -8.38 -3.44
N ALA A 87 -2.57 -8.37 -2.55
CA ALA A 87 -1.34 -9.15 -2.71
C ALA A 87 -1.63 -10.65 -2.80
N ARG A 88 -2.49 -11.18 -1.92
CA ARG A 88 -2.84 -12.61 -1.94
C ARG A 88 -3.68 -13.00 -3.15
N VAL A 89 -4.73 -12.24 -3.46
CA VAL A 89 -5.62 -12.54 -4.58
C VAL A 89 -4.87 -12.41 -5.90
N GLY A 90 -4.02 -11.41 -6.03
CA GLY A 90 -3.21 -11.21 -7.22
C GLY A 90 -2.18 -12.30 -7.44
N ALA A 91 -1.50 -12.75 -6.38
CA ALA A 91 -0.58 -13.88 -6.46
C ALA A 91 -1.27 -15.22 -6.85
N CYS A 92 -2.55 -15.40 -6.50
CA CYS A 92 -3.29 -16.62 -6.85
C CYS A 92 -3.98 -16.56 -8.22
N ASN A 93 -4.72 -15.48 -8.49
CA ASN A 93 -5.48 -15.31 -9.74
C ASN A 93 -5.74 -13.83 -10.05
N PRO A 94 -4.92 -13.19 -10.90
CA PRO A 94 -5.03 -11.78 -11.23
C PRO A 94 -6.41 -11.34 -11.74
N LYS A 95 -7.16 -12.23 -12.41
CA LYS A 95 -8.50 -11.93 -12.95
C LYS A 95 -9.53 -11.64 -11.84
N ARG A 96 -9.27 -12.05 -10.60
CA ARG A 96 -10.18 -11.84 -9.46
C ARG A 96 -9.89 -10.58 -8.64
N ILE A 97 -8.80 -9.86 -8.94
CA ILE A 97 -8.37 -8.68 -8.17
C ILE A 97 -9.48 -7.63 -8.11
N MET A 98 -10.12 -7.31 -9.24
CA MET A 98 -11.15 -6.27 -9.29
C MET A 98 -12.36 -6.62 -8.40
N ALA A 99 -12.82 -7.87 -8.47
CA ALA A 99 -13.92 -8.35 -7.63
C ALA A 99 -13.53 -8.33 -6.14
N ALA A 100 -12.30 -8.75 -5.81
CA ALA A 100 -11.81 -8.72 -4.43
C ALA A 100 -11.65 -7.29 -3.90
N ALA A 101 -11.18 -6.36 -4.73
CA ALA A 101 -11.06 -4.95 -4.38
C ALA A 101 -12.43 -4.34 -4.07
N LEU A 102 -13.43 -4.59 -4.93
CA LEU A 102 -14.80 -4.10 -4.71
C LEU A 102 -15.42 -4.73 -3.45
N ALA A 103 -15.29 -6.03 -3.26
CA ALA A 103 -15.79 -6.72 -2.07
C ALA A 103 -15.15 -6.17 -0.79
N THR A 104 -13.84 -5.91 -0.81
CA THR A 104 -13.13 -5.30 0.33
C THR A 104 -13.62 -3.88 0.60
N TYR A 105 -13.92 -3.12 -0.46
CA TYR A 105 -14.45 -1.77 -0.30
C TYR A 105 -15.86 -1.77 0.31
N VAL A 106 -16.75 -2.66 -0.14
CA VAL A 106 -18.08 -2.82 0.47
C VAL A 106 -17.96 -3.22 1.94
N LEU A 107 -17.09 -4.19 2.25
CA LEU A 107 -16.82 -4.60 3.63
C LEU A 107 -16.36 -3.41 4.51
N LYS A 108 -15.50 -2.54 3.97
CA LYS A 108 -15.03 -1.33 4.66
C LYS A 108 -16.15 -0.33 4.95
N ILE A 109 -17.05 -0.11 3.99
CA ILE A 109 -18.21 0.77 4.19
C ILE A 109 -19.09 0.21 5.32
N VAL A 110 -19.38 -1.09 5.29
CA VAL A 110 -20.18 -1.75 6.33
C VAL A 110 -19.48 -1.65 7.68
N ALA A 111 -18.17 -1.93 7.74
CA ALA A 111 -17.38 -1.83 8.96
C ALA A 111 -17.38 -0.40 9.54
N LEU A 112 -17.23 0.63 8.70
CA LEU A 112 -17.35 2.02 9.15
C LEU A 112 -18.76 2.34 9.63
N GLY A 113 -19.79 1.87 8.94
CA GLY A 113 -21.18 2.00 9.37
C GLY A 113 -21.38 1.43 10.78
N VAL A 114 -20.90 0.22 11.02
CA VAL A 114 -20.95 -0.42 12.35
C VAL A 114 -20.22 0.43 13.39
N VAL A 115 -18.98 0.85 13.12
CA VAL A 115 -18.19 1.69 14.04
C VAL A 115 -18.95 2.97 14.40
N LEU A 116 -19.55 3.66 13.42
CA LEU A 116 -20.31 4.89 13.64
C LEU A 116 -21.59 4.64 14.45
N THR A 117 -22.25 3.50 14.27
CA THR A 117 -23.48 3.17 15.00
C THR A 117 -23.24 2.73 16.44
N VAL A 118 -22.10 2.07 16.71
CA VAL A 118 -21.75 1.58 18.05
C VAL A 118 -21.10 2.67 18.89
N MET A 119 -20.53 3.71 18.27
CA MET A 119 -19.84 4.78 18.99
C MET A 119 -20.81 5.59 19.86
N PRO A 120 -20.61 5.69 21.18
CA PRO A 120 -21.44 6.50 22.05
C PRO A 120 -21.24 7.99 21.78
N ARG A 121 -22.32 8.78 21.76
CA ARG A 121 -22.26 10.25 21.58
C ARG A 121 -21.52 10.95 22.73
N ASP A 122 -21.79 10.54 23.96
CA ASP A 122 -21.21 11.12 25.18
C ASP A 122 -20.14 10.20 25.78
N GLY A 123 -19.35 9.57 24.90
CA GLY A 123 -18.30 8.64 25.30
C GLY A 123 -17.00 9.31 25.74
N TRP A 124 -16.09 8.48 26.23
CA TRP A 124 -14.68 8.78 26.51
C TRP A 124 -13.82 9.00 25.25
N VAL A 125 -14.43 9.00 24.06
CA VAL A 125 -13.77 9.15 22.76
C VAL A 125 -14.17 10.48 22.16
N ASP A 126 -13.20 11.37 21.97
CA ASP A 126 -13.47 12.63 21.28
C ASP A 126 -13.64 12.37 19.77
N THR A 127 -14.87 12.57 19.29
CA THR A 127 -15.25 12.32 17.89
C THR A 127 -14.56 13.27 16.91
N ARG A 128 -14.22 14.50 17.34
CA ARG A 128 -13.53 15.48 16.47
C ARG A 128 -12.10 15.05 16.22
N TYR A 129 -11.40 14.62 17.27
CA TYR A 129 -10.04 14.09 17.16
C TYR A 129 -9.98 12.74 16.46
N LEU A 130 -11.01 11.90 16.61
CA LEU A 130 -11.18 10.69 15.81
C LEU A 130 -11.30 11.02 14.32
N ALA A 131 -12.23 11.90 13.94
CA ALA A 131 -12.42 12.31 12.56
C ALA A 131 -11.16 12.98 11.97
N GLY A 132 -10.52 13.86 12.75
CA GLY A 132 -9.26 14.50 12.39
C GLY A 132 -8.13 13.49 12.18
N SER A 133 -8.03 12.48 13.03
CA SER A 133 -7.04 11.41 12.89
C SER A 133 -7.30 10.52 11.68
N VAL A 134 -8.56 10.19 11.38
CA VAL A 134 -8.91 9.46 10.14
C VAL A 134 -8.50 10.26 8.91
N GLY A 135 -8.81 11.55 8.87
CA GLY A 135 -8.43 12.43 7.76
C GLY A 135 -6.91 12.55 7.61
N LEU A 136 -6.21 12.93 8.69
CA LEU A 136 -4.76 13.07 8.68
C LEU A 136 -4.06 11.75 8.34
N GLY A 137 -4.49 10.66 8.97
CA GLY A 137 -3.95 9.32 8.74
C GLY A 137 -4.12 8.86 7.30
N LEU A 138 -5.28 9.15 6.69
CA LEU A 138 -5.51 8.89 5.26
C LEU A 138 -4.50 9.66 4.39
N PHE A 139 -4.30 10.95 4.65
CA PHE A 139 -3.31 11.75 3.90
C PHE A 139 -1.88 11.24 4.10
N CYS A 140 -1.47 10.94 5.33
CA CYS A 140 -0.16 10.39 5.63
C CYS A 140 0.07 9.05 4.92
N TRP A 141 -0.92 8.16 4.97
CA TRP A 141 -0.84 6.86 4.31
C TRP A 141 -0.74 7.00 2.79
N LEU A 142 -1.64 7.78 2.17
CA LEU A 142 -1.63 7.99 0.72
C LEU A 142 -0.36 8.68 0.25
N GLY A 143 0.13 9.68 0.98
CA GLY A 143 1.39 10.36 0.67
C GLY A 143 2.59 9.41 0.73
N ALA A 144 2.67 8.58 1.78
CA ALA A 144 3.74 7.58 1.92
C ALA A 144 3.68 6.50 0.83
N HIS A 145 2.48 6.00 0.53
CA HIS A 145 2.26 5.03 -0.52
C HIS A 145 2.63 5.60 -1.89
N MET A 146 2.17 6.82 -2.20
CA MET A 146 2.47 7.52 -3.45
C MET A 146 3.98 7.75 -3.60
N ARG A 147 4.64 8.21 -2.53
CA ARG A 147 6.10 8.37 -2.49
C ARG A 147 6.81 7.06 -2.82
N TYR A 148 6.39 5.96 -2.20
CA TYR A 148 6.95 4.63 -2.47
C TYR A 148 6.80 4.23 -3.95
N VAL A 149 5.60 4.41 -4.51
CA VAL A 149 5.30 4.10 -5.92
C VAL A 149 6.16 4.95 -6.86
N TRP A 150 6.25 6.26 -6.64
CA TRP A 150 7.07 7.15 -7.48
C TRP A 150 8.56 6.87 -7.40
N THR A 151 9.05 6.28 -6.31
CA THR A 151 10.45 5.84 -6.21
C THR A 151 10.71 4.45 -6.76
N SER A 152 9.66 3.69 -7.05
CA SER A 152 9.80 2.31 -7.50
C SER A 152 10.13 2.29 -9.00
N LYS A 153 11.24 1.62 -9.36
CA LYS A 153 11.62 1.45 -10.76
C LYS A 153 10.73 0.36 -11.39
N ILE A 154 9.77 0.76 -12.19
CA ILE A 154 8.94 -0.15 -12.99
C ILE A 154 9.67 -0.39 -14.31
N PHE A 155 10.08 -1.64 -14.59
CA PHE A 155 10.66 -2.00 -15.88
C PHE A 155 9.57 -1.94 -16.95
N TYR A 156 9.77 -1.10 -17.96
CA TYR A 156 8.82 -0.90 -19.06
C TYR A 156 8.88 -2.04 -20.10
N VAL A 157 10.02 -2.73 -20.17
CA VAL A 157 10.20 -3.90 -21.03
C VAL A 157 10.12 -5.13 -20.13
N ASP A 158 9.12 -5.95 -20.39
CA ASP A 158 9.08 -7.32 -19.87
C ASP A 158 10.25 -8.07 -20.54
N PRO A 159 11.22 -8.62 -19.79
CA PRO A 159 12.34 -9.35 -20.38
C PRO A 159 11.86 -10.74 -20.80
N SER A 160 11.04 -10.80 -21.85
CA SER A 160 10.62 -12.01 -22.56
C SER A 160 11.41 -12.18 -23.85
#